data_AF-A0A212LZM8-F1
#
_entry.id   AF-A0A212LZM8-F1
#
_cell.length_a   1.000
_cell.length_b   1.000
_cell.length_c   1.000
_cell.angle_alpha   90.00
_cell.angle_beta   90.00
_cell.angle_gamma   90.00
#
_symmetry.space_group_name_H-M   'P 1'
#
loop_
_entity.id
_entity.type
_entity.pdbx_description
1 polymer ?
#
loop_
_entity_poly.entity_id
_entity_poly.type
_entity_poly.pdbx_seq_one_letter_code
_entity_poly.pdbx_strand_id
1 'polypeptide(L)'
;MADTIYNVTNRQEEECRVCTGLADFYRRAGFESEFYIPPELGDGYYRRISPGGLLEIFICNNMFYSPFHVEAKAGQASYGLGFCLGEGMQWDLQGVRQSLRFDTDECFVAGSEEGKKYFTYAAGKKYYTLCIKTKPGRLQAFWDSLPPEAIRLCLAYKQDFKHWQISPSLKIALQQILNCPYQGALKALYLEGKVLELTTLYFTETLLQKDSNSRTENLSASDISSLYKAKEILDHSIAAPPSLAKLAQMVCLNQFKLKTGFKSIFDRPVYAYVLDKRMEAARLFLEEKKMQVSEVADMMGYSNVSHFGRAFRKKYGVNPGQYKRKDT
;
A
#
# COMPACT_ATOMS: atom_id res chain seq x y z
N MET A 1 21.67 5.41 27.31
CA MET A 1 21.54 4.02 26.82
C MET A 1 20.30 3.43 27.45
N ALA A 2 19.20 3.38 26.70
CA ALA A 2 18.00 2.64 27.05
C ALA A 2 17.51 2.05 25.74
N ASP A 3 17.87 0.79 25.49
CA ASP A 3 17.50 0.07 24.28
C ASP A 3 15.99 -0.10 24.20
N THR A 4 15.46 -0.06 22.98
CA THR A 4 14.02 -0.18 22.72
C THR A 4 13.57 -1.59 23.10
N ILE A 5 13.02 -1.75 24.30
CA ILE A 5 12.51 -3.04 24.78
C ILE A 5 11.18 -3.32 24.07
N TYR A 6 11.24 -4.07 22.97
CA TYR A 6 10.05 -4.73 22.42
C TYR A 6 9.77 -5.96 23.29
N ASN A 7 8.78 -5.86 24.17
CA ASN A 7 8.23 -7.05 24.82
C ASN A 7 7.34 -7.75 23.80
N VAL A 8 7.78 -8.92 23.35
CA VAL A 8 7.09 -9.75 22.38
C VAL A 8 6.44 -10.92 23.12
N THR A 9 5.12 -10.99 23.13
CA THR A 9 4.39 -12.09 23.78
C THR A 9 3.37 -12.70 22.82
N ASN A 10 3.15 -14.02 22.95
CA ASN A 10 2.02 -14.69 22.31
C ASN A 10 0.88 -14.77 23.35
N ARG A 11 -0.33 -14.40 22.98
CA ARG A 11 -1.50 -14.48 23.87
C ARG A 11 -2.04 -15.91 24.04
N GLN A 12 -1.69 -16.82 23.14
CA GLN A 12 -2.21 -18.18 23.11
C GLN A 12 -1.24 -19.21 23.72
N GLU A 13 0.04 -18.84 23.89
CA GLU A 13 1.08 -19.71 24.43
C GLU A 13 2.03 -18.91 25.33
N GLU A 14 2.12 -19.26 26.62
CA GLU A 14 3.03 -18.62 27.59
C GLU A 14 4.52 -18.83 27.24
N GLU A 15 4.88 -19.93 26.60
CA GLU A 15 6.25 -20.28 26.19
C GLU A 15 6.44 -20.31 24.66
N CYS A 16 6.01 -19.26 23.98
CA CYS A 16 6.20 -19.18 22.52
C CYS A 16 7.66 -18.92 22.14
N ARG A 17 8.35 -19.96 21.62
CA ARG A 17 9.77 -19.91 21.18
C ARG A 17 10.06 -18.79 20.18
N VAL A 18 9.12 -18.47 19.30
CA VAL A 18 9.26 -17.36 18.33
C VAL A 18 9.23 -16.02 19.06
N CYS A 19 8.30 -15.81 19.99
CA CYS A 19 8.21 -14.58 20.75
C CYS A 19 9.46 -14.36 21.64
N THR A 20 9.96 -15.41 22.29
CA THR A 20 11.21 -15.36 23.04
C THR A 20 12.39 -15.01 22.14
N GLY A 21 12.52 -15.68 20.99
CA GLY A 21 13.57 -15.41 20.02
C GLY A 21 13.51 -13.98 19.45
N LEU A 22 12.31 -13.46 19.18
CA LEU A 22 12.09 -12.08 18.76
C LEU A 22 12.43 -11.08 19.87
N ALA A 23 12.03 -11.35 21.11
CA ALA A 23 12.36 -10.49 22.25
C ALA A 23 13.87 -10.40 22.50
N ASP A 24 14.61 -11.50 22.31
CA ASP A 24 16.07 -11.49 22.34
C ASP A 24 16.65 -10.74 21.14
N PHE A 25 16.15 -10.98 19.94
CA PHE A 25 16.55 -10.30 18.71
C PHE A 25 16.45 -8.77 18.83
N TYR A 26 15.35 -8.26 19.41
CA TYR A 26 15.17 -6.82 19.63
C TYR A 26 16.07 -6.25 20.74
N ARG A 27 16.49 -7.07 21.72
CA ARG A 27 17.39 -6.64 22.82
C ARG A 27 18.87 -6.72 22.46
N ARG A 28 19.26 -7.52 21.47
CA ARG A 28 20.67 -7.69 21.07
C ARG A 28 21.23 -6.37 20.55
N ALA A 29 22.18 -5.80 21.30
CA ALA A 29 23.02 -4.71 20.85
C ALA A 29 23.98 -5.19 19.74
N GLY A 30 24.44 -4.26 18.90
CA GLY A 30 25.39 -4.54 17.83
C GLY A 30 24.95 -3.98 16.48
N PHE A 31 25.88 -4.04 15.53
CA PHE A 31 25.68 -3.53 14.17
C PHE A 31 24.63 -4.33 13.41
N GLU A 32 24.59 -5.65 13.58
CA GLU A 32 23.73 -6.54 12.82
C GLU A 32 23.31 -7.75 13.66
N SER A 33 22.05 -8.16 13.54
CA SER A 33 21.47 -9.30 14.24
C SER A 33 20.45 -9.98 13.34
N GLU A 34 20.38 -11.30 13.40
CA GLU A 34 19.44 -12.13 12.64
C GLU A 34 18.75 -13.13 13.57
N PHE A 35 17.50 -13.42 13.27
CA PHE A 35 16.70 -14.44 13.93
C PHE A 35 15.94 -15.21 12.86
N TYR A 36 16.09 -16.54 12.86
CA TYR A 36 15.40 -17.44 11.93
C TYR A 36 14.20 -18.07 12.62
N ILE A 37 13.11 -18.20 11.88
CA ILE A 37 11.91 -18.89 12.40
C ILE A 37 12.25 -20.37 12.56
N PRO A 38 11.88 -21.00 13.69
CA PRO A 38 12.04 -22.44 13.86
C PRO A 38 11.37 -23.21 12.72
N PRO A 39 12.07 -24.15 12.04
CA PRO A 39 11.55 -24.84 10.86
C PRO A 39 10.22 -25.57 11.07
N GLU A 40 9.91 -25.95 12.30
CA GLU A 40 8.64 -26.58 12.70
C GLU A 40 7.44 -25.61 12.72
N LEU A 41 7.68 -24.30 12.80
CA LEU A 41 6.64 -23.26 12.91
C LEU A 41 6.46 -22.46 11.61
N GLY A 42 7.47 -22.45 10.75
CA GLY A 42 7.44 -21.68 9.52
C GLY A 42 8.79 -21.63 8.81
N ASP A 43 8.91 -20.67 7.90
CA ASP A 43 10.12 -20.39 7.13
C ASP A 43 10.43 -18.88 7.15
N GLY A 44 11.71 -18.55 7.01
CA GLY A 44 12.21 -17.20 6.89
C GLY A 44 12.92 -16.65 8.15
N TYR A 45 13.11 -15.34 8.16
CA TYR A 45 13.98 -14.65 9.10
C TYR A 45 13.55 -13.20 9.38
N TYR A 46 14.11 -12.67 10.46
CA TYR A 46 14.11 -11.28 10.86
C TYR A 46 15.57 -10.83 10.92
N ARG A 47 15.88 -9.68 10.34
CA ARG A 47 17.21 -9.09 10.32
C ARG A 47 17.14 -7.64 10.77
N ARG A 48 18.00 -7.25 11.70
CA ARG A 48 18.16 -5.87 12.18
C ARG A 48 19.57 -5.41 11.86
N ILE A 49 19.69 -4.25 11.24
CA ILE A 49 20.97 -3.59 10.98
C ILE A 49 20.90 -2.19 11.59
N SER A 50 21.85 -1.82 12.44
CA SER A 50 21.94 -0.48 13.01
C SER A 50 23.21 0.23 12.54
N PRO A 51 23.18 0.85 11.35
CA PRO A 51 24.29 1.68 10.89
C PRO A 51 24.40 2.93 11.78
N GLY A 52 25.54 3.08 12.47
CA GLY A 52 25.82 4.27 13.29
C GLY A 52 24.98 4.42 14.57
N GLY A 53 24.18 3.43 14.97
CA GLY A 53 23.51 3.37 16.28
C GLY A 53 22.25 4.25 16.44
N LEU A 54 22.03 5.22 15.55
CA LEU A 54 20.89 6.14 15.56
C LEU A 54 19.82 5.82 14.49
N LEU A 55 20.14 4.93 13.56
CA LEU A 55 19.25 4.40 12.54
C LEU A 55 19.16 2.89 12.72
N GLU A 56 17.99 2.32 12.41
CA GLU A 56 17.77 0.89 12.39
C GLU A 56 17.00 0.49 11.12
N ILE A 57 17.49 -0.53 10.45
CA ILE A 57 16.85 -1.18 9.30
C ILE A 57 16.39 -2.55 9.78
N PHE A 58 15.09 -2.80 9.70
CA PHE A 58 14.47 -4.09 9.99
C PHE A 58 14.02 -4.70 8.67
N ILE A 59 14.46 -5.92 8.39
CA ILE A 59 14.03 -6.70 7.24
C ILE A 59 13.34 -7.95 7.80
N CYS A 60 12.08 -8.14 7.44
CA CYS A 60 11.29 -9.28 7.88
C CYS A 60 10.87 -10.05 6.63
N ASN A 61 11.35 -11.28 6.47
CA ASN A 61 10.91 -12.18 5.42
C ASN A 61 10.42 -13.46 6.09
N ASN A 62 9.12 -13.61 6.32
CA ASN A 62 8.58 -14.71 7.10
C ASN A 62 7.29 -15.30 6.53
N MET A 63 7.07 -16.57 6.86
CA MET A 63 5.84 -17.31 6.61
C MET A 63 5.62 -18.30 7.76
N PHE A 64 4.45 -18.30 8.39
CA PHE A 64 4.09 -19.25 9.44
C PHE A 64 3.13 -20.31 8.89
N TYR A 65 3.26 -21.56 9.35
CA TYR A 65 2.37 -22.65 8.90
C TYR A 65 0.98 -22.60 9.53
N SER A 66 0.85 -21.95 10.68
CA SER A 66 -0.41 -21.68 11.38
C SER A 66 -0.59 -20.18 11.62
N PRO A 67 -1.82 -19.69 11.88
CA PRO A 67 -2.03 -18.29 12.24
C PRO A 67 -1.19 -17.94 13.47
N PHE A 68 -0.43 -16.85 13.38
CA PHE A 68 0.50 -16.45 14.43
C PHE A 68 0.20 -15.02 14.91
N HIS A 69 0.06 -14.86 16.22
CA HIS A 69 -0.29 -13.58 16.83
C HIS A 69 0.85 -13.08 17.70
N VAL A 70 1.24 -11.84 17.48
CA VAL A 70 2.35 -11.20 18.20
C VAL A 70 1.87 -9.91 18.83
N GLU A 71 2.00 -9.80 20.15
CA GLU A 71 1.90 -8.53 20.85
C GLU A 71 3.30 -7.93 21.00
N ALA A 72 3.52 -6.71 20.52
CA ALA A 72 4.77 -5.98 20.74
C ALA A 72 4.50 -4.65 21.45
N LYS A 73 5.22 -4.39 22.55
CA LYS A 73 5.18 -3.08 23.23
C LYS A 73 6.37 -2.22 22.82
N ALA A 74 6.14 -1.03 22.25
CA ALA A 74 7.22 -0.09 21.96
C ALA A 74 7.61 0.69 23.23
N GLY A 75 8.91 0.78 23.53
CA GLY A 75 9.43 1.42 24.74
C GLY A 75 9.77 2.91 24.62
N GLN A 76 9.81 3.46 23.41
CA GLN A 76 10.04 4.89 23.15
C GLN A 76 9.33 5.34 21.88
N ALA A 77 9.02 6.63 21.80
CA ALA A 77 8.50 7.23 20.58
C ALA A 77 9.57 7.19 19.46
N SER A 78 9.17 6.74 18.28
CA SER A 78 10.05 6.68 17.11
C SER A 78 9.25 6.92 15.84
N TYR A 79 9.90 7.48 14.83
CA TYR A 79 9.34 7.57 13.49
C TYR A 79 9.96 6.47 12.63
N GLY A 80 9.12 5.84 11.81
CA GLY A 80 9.60 4.85 10.86
C GLY A 80 8.91 4.90 9.53
N LEU A 81 9.67 4.52 8.50
CA LEU A 81 9.19 4.26 7.15
C LEU A 81 9.04 2.75 7.00
N GLY A 82 7.90 2.29 6.50
CA GLY A 82 7.65 0.89 6.19
C GLY A 82 7.44 0.68 4.70
N PHE A 83 7.93 -0.44 4.18
CA PHE A 83 7.85 -0.84 2.78
C PHE A 83 7.44 -2.31 2.69
N CYS A 84 6.38 -2.61 1.95
CA CYS A 84 5.90 -3.96 1.70
C CYS A 84 6.40 -4.47 0.35
N LEU A 85 7.22 -5.52 0.40
CA LEU A 85 7.90 -6.14 -0.74
C LEU A 85 7.34 -7.53 -1.09
N GLY A 86 6.52 -8.10 -0.20
CA GLY A 86 5.89 -9.41 -0.34
C GLY A 86 4.38 -9.30 -0.31
N GLU A 87 3.69 -10.29 0.24
CA GLU A 87 2.24 -10.21 0.37
C GLU A 87 1.82 -9.17 1.42
N GLY A 88 0.69 -8.51 1.16
CA GLY A 88 0.12 -7.48 2.02
C GLY A 88 -0.12 -7.94 3.46
N MET A 89 0.03 -7.03 4.40
CA MET A 89 -0.10 -7.29 5.83
C MET A 89 -1.30 -6.55 6.42
N GLN A 90 -1.95 -7.18 7.40
CA GLN A 90 -3.01 -6.59 8.20
C GLN A 90 -2.52 -6.41 9.65
N TRP A 91 -2.63 -5.21 10.19
CA TRP A 91 -2.27 -4.85 11.56
C TRP A 91 -3.50 -4.46 12.36
N ASP A 92 -3.61 -5.01 13.56
CA ASP A 92 -4.67 -4.64 14.49
C ASP A 92 -4.04 -3.80 15.62
N LEU A 93 -4.29 -2.49 15.62
CA LEU A 93 -3.74 -1.60 16.62
C LEU A 93 -4.73 -1.40 17.78
N GLN A 94 -4.22 -1.40 19.02
CA GLN A 94 -5.07 -1.17 20.19
C GLN A 94 -5.70 0.23 20.13
N GLY A 95 -7.03 0.30 20.22
CA GLY A 95 -7.76 1.57 20.19
C GLY A 95 -8.05 2.12 18.79
N VAL A 96 -7.64 1.41 17.73
CA VAL A 96 -8.02 1.73 16.35
C VAL A 96 -9.17 0.81 15.94
N ARG A 97 -10.27 1.38 15.47
CA ARG A 97 -11.51 0.63 15.15
C ARG A 97 -11.38 -0.23 13.88
N GLN A 98 -10.34 0.01 13.09
CA GLN A 98 -10.11 -0.62 11.78
C GLN A 98 -8.70 -1.18 11.72
N SER A 99 -8.59 -2.42 11.21
CA SER A 99 -7.31 -3.04 10.91
C SER A 99 -6.59 -2.27 9.81
N LEU A 100 -5.33 -1.88 10.02
CA LEU A 100 -4.53 -1.26 8.97
C LEU A 100 -4.11 -2.33 7.99
N ARG A 101 -4.45 -2.16 6.72
CA ARG A 101 -3.99 -3.04 5.66
C ARG A 101 -3.11 -2.24 4.71
N PHE A 102 -2.00 -2.83 4.31
CA PHE A 102 -1.19 -2.34 3.21
C PHE A 102 -0.81 -3.54 2.35
N ASP A 103 -0.90 -3.37 1.05
CA ASP A 103 -0.71 -4.40 0.05
C ASP A 103 0.74 -4.41 -0.48
N THR A 104 1.05 -5.37 -1.34
CA THR A 104 2.34 -5.47 -2.03
C THR A 104 2.66 -4.18 -2.76
N ASP A 105 3.94 -3.79 -2.75
CA ASP A 105 4.45 -2.56 -3.37
C ASP A 105 3.90 -1.26 -2.74
N GLU A 106 3.47 -1.30 -1.48
CA GLU A 106 3.08 -0.10 -0.74
C GLU A 106 4.08 0.30 0.35
N CYS A 107 4.16 1.60 0.61
CA CYS A 107 4.95 2.20 1.67
C CYS A 107 4.12 3.14 2.54
N PHE A 108 4.58 3.37 3.77
CA PHE A 108 3.92 4.25 4.72
C PHE A 108 4.94 4.88 5.66
N VAL A 109 4.52 5.95 6.32
CA VAL A 109 5.24 6.57 7.44
C VAL A 109 4.36 6.47 8.66
N ALA A 110 4.92 6.01 9.77
CA ALA A 110 4.21 5.92 11.03
C ALA A 110 5.11 6.33 12.19
N GLY A 111 4.60 7.25 13.00
CA GLY A 111 5.06 7.43 14.37
C GLY A 111 4.56 6.27 15.23
N SER A 112 5.45 5.66 16.01
CA SER A 112 5.05 4.87 17.16
C SER A 112 5.00 5.78 18.38
N GLU A 113 3.82 5.99 18.96
CA GLU A 113 3.74 6.37 20.39
C GLU A 113 4.05 5.14 21.25
N GLU A 114 4.36 5.36 22.53
CA GLU A 114 4.41 4.27 23.50
C GLU A 114 3.07 3.51 23.54
N GLY A 115 3.11 2.19 23.40
CA GLY A 115 1.88 1.40 23.35
C GLY A 115 2.07 -0.04 22.89
N LYS A 116 1.02 -0.85 23.06
CA LYS A 116 0.95 -2.24 22.59
C LYS A 116 0.43 -2.28 21.15
N LYS A 117 1.12 -3.02 20.30
CA LYS A 117 0.76 -3.30 18.91
C LYS A 117 0.47 -4.79 18.76
N TYR A 118 -0.57 -5.15 18.03
CA TYR A 118 -0.90 -6.54 17.74
C TYR A 118 -0.69 -6.81 16.24
N PHE A 119 0.05 -7.87 15.95
CA PHE A 119 0.31 -8.34 14.60
C PHE A 119 -0.31 -9.71 14.44
N THR A 120 -1.06 -9.89 13.36
CA THR A 120 -1.65 -11.17 12.99
C THR A 120 -1.05 -11.61 11.66
N TYR A 121 -0.37 -12.75 11.67
CA TYR A 121 0.15 -13.41 10.47
C TYR A 121 -0.80 -14.53 10.11
N ALA A 122 -1.36 -14.50 8.90
CA ALA A 122 -2.19 -15.59 8.42
C ALA A 122 -1.31 -16.77 7.97
N ALA A 123 -1.81 -17.99 8.17
CA ALA A 123 -1.12 -19.21 7.79
C ALA A 123 -0.78 -19.24 6.29
N GLY A 124 0.44 -19.64 5.96
CA GLY A 124 0.91 -19.83 4.58
C GLY A 124 1.16 -18.54 3.78
N LYS A 125 0.92 -17.36 4.37
CA LYS A 125 1.19 -16.06 3.73
C LYS A 125 2.67 -15.69 3.84
N LYS A 126 3.27 -15.24 2.73
CA LYS A 126 4.66 -14.76 2.71
C LYS A 126 4.75 -13.25 2.92
N TYR A 127 5.17 -12.85 4.11
CA TYR A 127 5.37 -11.45 4.45
C TYR A 127 6.82 -11.07 4.21
N TYR A 128 7.04 -10.08 3.34
CA TYR A 128 8.36 -9.51 3.12
C TYR A 128 8.29 -8.00 3.27
N THR A 129 8.94 -7.45 4.29
CA THR A 129 8.91 -6.02 4.60
C THR A 129 10.29 -5.49 4.95
N LEU A 130 10.50 -4.22 4.64
CA LEU A 130 11.64 -3.43 5.10
C LEU A 130 11.11 -2.23 5.88
N CYS A 131 11.58 -2.03 7.10
CA CYS A 131 11.20 -0.91 7.95
C CYS A 131 12.45 -0.16 8.40
N ILE A 132 12.46 1.15 8.24
CA ILE A 132 13.48 2.04 8.78
C ILE A 132 12.92 2.68 10.03
N LYS A 133 13.71 2.70 11.11
CA LYS A 133 13.41 3.46 12.33
C LYS A 133 14.54 4.40 12.63
N THR A 134 14.19 5.62 13.02
CA THR A 134 15.16 6.62 13.47
C THR A 134 14.98 6.86 14.95
N LYS A 135 16.06 6.74 15.73
CA LYS A 135 16.04 7.07 17.16
C LYS A 135 15.91 8.59 17.35
N PRO A 136 15.32 9.04 18.46
CA PRO A 136 15.28 10.46 18.83
C PRO A 136 16.69 11.09 18.73
N GLY A 137 16.79 12.23 18.06
CA GLY A 137 18.06 12.95 17.82
C GLY A 137 18.59 12.84 16.38
N ARG A 138 18.44 11.70 15.70
CA ARG A 138 18.80 11.60 14.27
C ARG A 138 17.64 12.03 13.41
N LEU A 139 17.91 12.95 12.47
CA LEU A 139 16.89 13.63 11.67
C LEU A 139 15.90 14.47 12.48
N GLN A 140 16.15 14.73 13.78
CA GLN A 140 15.24 15.54 14.61
C GLN A 140 15.00 16.92 13.99
N ALA A 141 16.07 17.62 13.60
CA ALA A 141 15.95 18.92 12.92
C ALA A 141 15.17 18.83 11.60
N PHE A 142 15.25 17.70 10.87
CA PHE A 142 14.45 17.48 9.68
C PHE A 142 12.98 17.30 10.04
N TRP A 143 12.66 16.42 11.02
CA TRP A 143 11.30 16.21 11.52
C TRP A 143 10.67 17.51 12.03
N ASP A 144 11.42 18.32 12.77
CA ASP A 144 10.98 19.62 13.30
C ASP A 144 10.77 20.66 12.18
N SER A 145 11.46 20.51 11.05
CA SER A 145 11.31 21.39 9.88
C SER A 145 10.14 21.02 8.96
N LEU A 146 9.53 19.85 9.15
CA LEU A 146 8.42 19.41 8.31
C LEU A 146 7.19 20.31 8.54
N PRO A 147 6.40 20.59 7.50
CA PRO A 147 5.17 21.34 7.66
C PRO A 147 4.19 20.58 8.59
N PRO A 148 3.35 21.27 9.37
CA PRO A 148 2.39 20.64 10.28
C PRO A 148 1.50 19.57 9.62
N GLU A 149 1.15 19.77 8.35
CA GLU A 149 0.42 18.82 7.50
C GLU A 149 1.15 17.46 7.39
N ALA A 150 2.45 17.50 7.10
CA ALA A 150 3.32 16.34 6.98
C ALA A 150 3.50 15.61 8.31
N ILE A 151 3.69 16.38 9.39
CA ILE A 151 3.77 15.85 10.76
C ILE A 151 2.46 15.14 11.13
N ARG A 152 1.31 15.74 10.83
CA ARG A 152 0.00 15.12 11.06
C ARG A 152 -0.15 13.78 10.33
N LEU A 153 0.28 13.68 9.08
CA LEU A 153 0.27 12.42 8.34
C LEU A 153 1.16 11.35 8.97
N CYS A 154 2.33 11.73 9.49
CA CYS A 154 3.23 10.82 10.21
C CYS A 154 2.63 10.33 11.54
N LEU A 155 1.78 11.14 12.18
CA LEU A 155 1.15 10.85 13.47
C LEU A 155 -0.27 10.25 13.36
N ALA A 156 -0.86 10.18 12.16
CA ALA A 156 -2.25 9.78 11.93
C ALA A 156 -2.52 8.26 12.02
N TYR A 157 -1.80 7.53 12.87
CA TYR A 157 -1.93 6.07 12.98
C TYR A 157 -3.26 5.58 13.61
N LYS A 158 -4.05 6.49 14.20
CA LYS A 158 -5.29 6.16 14.93
C LYS A 158 -6.60 6.34 14.14
N GLN A 159 -6.62 7.14 13.08
CA GLN A 159 -7.86 7.48 12.37
C GLN A 159 -7.75 7.46 10.83
N ASP A 160 -6.59 7.81 10.25
CA ASP A 160 -6.39 7.90 8.79
C ASP A 160 -4.95 7.47 8.42
N PHE A 161 -4.67 6.16 8.54
CA PHE A 161 -3.39 5.62 8.10
C PHE A 161 -3.25 5.75 6.59
N LYS A 162 -2.25 6.52 6.15
CA LYS A 162 -1.95 6.68 4.73
C LYS A 162 -0.80 5.79 4.31
N HIS A 163 -0.99 5.16 3.16
CA HIS A 163 0.01 4.41 2.43
C HIS A 163 0.06 4.92 0.99
N TRP A 164 1.19 4.72 0.34
CA TRP A 164 1.47 5.13 -1.02
C TRP A 164 2.09 3.97 -1.79
N GLN A 165 1.97 3.98 -3.10
CA GLN A 165 2.69 3.04 -3.95
C GLN A 165 4.19 3.34 -3.93
N ILE A 166 5.02 2.31 -3.85
CA ILE A 166 6.47 2.44 -3.92
C ILE A 166 6.84 2.84 -5.35
N SER A 167 7.38 4.05 -5.49
CA SER A 167 7.85 4.58 -6.77
C SER A 167 9.05 3.78 -7.33
N PRO A 168 9.35 3.90 -8.63
CA PRO A 168 10.55 3.29 -9.21
C PRO A 168 11.86 3.73 -8.52
N SER A 169 11.99 5.00 -8.15
CA SER A 169 13.16 5.53 -7.42
C SER A 169 13.33 4.86 -6.07
N LEU A 170 12.22 4.75 -5.31
CA LEU A 170 12.20 4.07 -4.03
C LEU A 170 12.55 2.58 -4.18
N LYS A 171 12.01 1.90 -5.20
CA LYS A 171 12.34 0.49 -5.48
C LYS A 171 13.82 0.28 -5.71
N ILE A 172 14.48 1.15 -6.47
CA ILE A 172 15.92 1.07 -6.73
C ILE A 172 16.72 1.22 -5.43
N ALA A 173 16.40 2.24 -4.62
CA ALA A 173 17.08 2.48 -3.35
C ALA A 173 16.88 1.31 -2.35
N LEU A 174 15.67 0.75 -2.29
CA LEU A 174 15.38 -0.45 -1.49
C LEU A 174 16.21 -1.66 -1.94
N GLN A 175 16.28 -1.92 -3.25
CA GLN A 175 17.10 -3.01 -3.79
C GLN A 175 18.58 -2.83 -3.48
N GLN A 176 19.08 -1.60 -3.49
CA GLN A 176 20.46 -1.28 -3.12
C GLN A 176 20.76 -1.52 -1.62
N ILE A 177 19.80 -1.24 -0.74
CA ILE A 177 19.89 -1.56 0.69
C ILE A 177 19.92 -3.08 0.89
N LEU A 178 19.00 -3.80 0.25
CA LEU A 178 18.87 -5.26 0.37
C LEU A 178 20.10 -6.00 -0.17
N ASN A 179 20.67 -5.53 -1.27
CA ASN A 179 21.81 -6.13 -1.95
C ASN A 179 23.12 -5.37 -1.68
N CYS A 180 23.31 -4.88 -0.46
CA CYS A 180 24.51 -4.14 -0.09
C CYS A 180 25.77 -5.01 -0.29
N PRO A 181 26.73 -4.60 -1.15
CA PRO A 181 27.91 -5.42 -1.46
C PRO A 181 29.05 -5.24 -0.44
N TYR A 182 28.93 -4.27 0.47
CA TYR A 182 29.99 -3.88 1.39
C TYR A 182 29.89 -4.64 2.72
N GLN A 183 31.00 -4.68 3.45
CA GLN A 183 31.10 -5.29 4.78
C GLN A 183 31.70 -4.32 5.81
N GLY A 184 31.57 -4.65 7.09
CA GLY A 184 32.13 -3.89 8.21
C GLY A 184 31.74 -2.41 8.21
N ALA A 185 32.72 -1.53 8.46
CA ALA A 185 32.49 -0.09 8.54
C ALA A 185 31.96 0.53 7.23
N LEU A 186 32.37 0.01 6.07
CA LEU A 186 31.89 0.49 4.77
C LEU A 186 30.42 0.14 4.55
N LYS A 187 29.98 -1.03 5.02
CA LYS A 187 28.55 -1.41 5.03
C LYS A 187 27.73 -0.41 5.85
N ALA A 188 28.22 -0.05 7.03
CA ALA A 188 27.56 0.92 7.89
C ALA A 188 27.38 2.28 7.21
N LEU A 189 28.47 2.82 6.64
CA LEU A 189 28.46 4.12 5.95
C LEU A 189 27.54 4.11 4.72
N TYR A 190 27.63 3.06 3.90
CA TYR A 190 26.79 2.91 2.71
C TYR A 190 25.31 2.84 3.06
N LEU A 191 24.94 1.99 4.02
CA LEU A 191 23.56 1.81 4.43
C LEU A 191 22.99 3.08 5.08
N GLU A 192 23.77 3.79 5.89
CA GLU A 192 23.36 5.10 6.41
C GLU A 192 23.08 6.08 5.26
N GLY A 193 23.99 6.20 4.29
CA GLY A 193 23.77 7.05 3.12
C GLY A 193 22.50 6.69 2.33
N LYS A 194 22.26 5.39 2.13
CA LYS A 194 21.06 4.90 1.43
C LYS A 194 19.77 5.13 2.19
N VAL A 195 19.78 5.03 3.52
CA VAL A 195 18.63 5.35 4.36
C VAL A 195 18.29 6.85 4.26
N LEU A 196 19.29 7.73 4.24
CA LEU A 196 19.08 9.17 4.07
C LEU A 196 18.53 9.51 2.68
N GLU A 197 19.07 8.88 1.64
CA GLU A 197 18.56 8.99 0.27
C GLU A 197 17.11 8.52 0.18
N LEU A 198 16.81 7.32 0.69
CA LEU A 198 15.46 6.76 0.69
C LEU A 198 14.47 7.63 1.45
N THR A 199 14.89 8.21 2.58
CA THR A 199 14.07 9.16 3.35
C THR A 199 13.77 10.39 2.50
N THR A 200 14.77 11.00 1.89
CA THR A 200 14.58 12.16 0.99
C THR A 200 13.60 11.82 -0.14
N LEU A 201 13.82 10.70 -0.85
CA LEU A 201 12.94 10.24 -1.93
C LEU A 201 11.50 10.06 -1.44
N TYR A 202 11.32 9.38 -0.30
CA TYR A 202 9.99 9.14 0.26
C TYR A 202 9.27 10.45 0.53
N PHE A 203 9.90 11.37 1.24
CA PHE A 203 9.27 12.65 1.59
C PHE A 203 9.02 13.50 0.36
N THR A 204 9.96 13.58 -0.60
CA THR A 204 9.78 14.35 -1.82
C THR A 204 8.67 13.79 -2.70
N GLU A 205 8.58 12.47 -2.86
CA GLU A 205 7.66 11.84 -3.81
C GLU A 205 6.28 11.54 -3.23
N THR A 206 6.15 11.39 -1.91
CA THR A 206 4.87 11.05 -1.27
C THR A 206 4.29 12.20 -0.45
N LEU A 207 5.09 12.88 0.37
CA LEU A 207 4.62 13.77 1.43
C LEU A 207 4.69 15.26 1.08
N LEU A 208 5.70 15.64 0.29
CA LEU A 208 6.03 17.03 -0.07
C LEU A 208 5.74 17.34 -1.54
N GLN A 209 5.19 16.42 -2.33
CA GLN A 209 4.64 16.75 -3.64
C GLN A 209 3.48 17.73 -3.46
N LYS A 210 3.81 19.03 -3.49
CA LYS A 210 2.89 20.11 -3.83
C LYS A 210 2.39 19.83 -5.25
N ASP A 211 1.16 19.36 -5.32
CA ASP A 211 0.25 19.78 -6.37
C ASP A 211 0.70 19.62 -7.84
N SER A 212 0.60 18.39 -8.34
CA SER A 212 0.03 18.19 -9.68
C SER A 212 -1.26 17.33 -9.67
N ASN A 213 -1.71 16.88 -8.49
CA ASN A 213 -2.99 16.20 -8.30
C ASN A 213 -3.74 16.60 -7.01
N SER A 214 -3.27 17.59 -6.24
CA SER A 214 -3.87 18.05 -4.97
C SER A 214 -4.99 19.09 -5.24
N ARG A 215 -6.08 18.58 -5.84
CA ARG A 215 -7.44 19.15 -5.64
C ARG A 215 -8.36 18.16 -4.94
N THR A 216 -7.76 17.22 -4.21
CA THR A 216 -8.43 16.18 -3.42
C THR A 216 -8.47 16.54 -1.93
N GLU A 217 -8.37 17.82 -1.59
CA GLU A 217 -8.60 18.26 -0.22
C GLU A 217 -10.07 18.03 0.15
N ASN A 218 -10.25 17.22 1.20
CA ASN A 218 -11.49 16.88 1.90
C ASN A 218 -12.44 15.88 1.22
N LEU A 219 -11.91 14.71 0.82
CA LEU A 219 -12.74 13.49 0.83
C LEU A 219 -12.75 12.91 2.24
N SER A 220 -13.87 13.05 2.94
CA SER A 220 -14.17 12.33 4.17
C SER A 220 -14.33 10.83 3.90
N ALA A 221 -14.30 9.99 4.94
CA ALA A 221 -14.62 8.56 4.81
C ALA A 221 -16.03 8.33 4.19
N SER A 222 -16.97 9.25 4.47
CA SER A 222 -18.29 9.24 3.82
C SER A 222 -18.19 9.54 2.33
N ASP A 223 -17.36 10.51 1.92
CA ASP A 223 -17.16 10.82 0.51
C ASP A 223 -16.53 9.62 -0.23
N ILE A 224 -15.57 8.93 0.38
CA ILE A 224 -14.96 7.71 -0.19
C ILE A 224 -16.00 6.60 -0.35
N SER A 225 -16.81 6.33 0.68
CA SER A 225 -17.90 5.34 0.61
C SER A 225 -18.90 5.69 -0.50
N SER A 226 -19.25 6.97 -0.64
CA SER A 226 -20.07 7.48 -1.73
C SER A 226 -19.44 7.28 -3.11
N LEU A 227 -18.11 7.42 -3.24
CA LEU A 227 -17.39 7.17 -4.50
C LEU A 227 -17.37 5.68 -4.87
N TYR A 228 -17.23 4.78 -3.90
CA TYR A 228 -17.37 3.33 -4.12
C TYR A 228 -18.80 2.94 -4.51
N LYS A 229 -19.82 3.52 -3.85
CA LYS A 229 -21.22 3.39 -4.29
C LYS A 229 -21.42 3.92 -5.71
N ALA A 230 -20.77 5.02 -6.06
CA ALA A 230 -20.86 5.56 -7.42
C ALA A 230 -20.29 4.56 -8.43
N LYS A 231 -19.16 3.91 -8.11
CA LYS A 231 -18.58 2.85 -8.94
C LYS A 231 -19.53 1.65 -9.07
N GLU A 232 -20.14 1.19 -7.98
CA GLU A 232 -21.10 0.08 -7.99
C GLU A 232 -22.31 0.39 -8.90
N ILE A 233 -22.88 1.59 -8.78
CA ILE A 233 -23.98 2.05 -9.65
C ILE A 233 -23.55 2.04 -11.13
N LEU A 234 -22.34 2.51 -11.43
CA LEU A 234 -21.80 2.51 -12.79
C LEU A 234 -21.56 1.10 -13.33
N ASP A 235 -21.05 0.19 -12.50
CA ASP A 235 -20.80 -1.21 -12.88
C ASP A 235 -22.12 -1.95 -13.18
N HIS A 236 -23.21 -1.65 -12.47
CA HIS A 236 -24.53 -2.20 -12.74
C HIS A 236 -25.28 -1.52 -13.89
N SER A 237 -24.85 -0.31 -14.29
CA SER A 237 -25.55 0.53 -15.28
C SER A 237 -24.69 0.85 -16.51
N ILE A 238 -23.76 -0.04 -16.90
CA ILE A 238 -22.78 0.23 -17.97
C ILE A 238 -23.44 0.64 -19.30
N ALA A 239 -24.55 0.01 -19.66
CA ALA A 239 -25.30 0.31 -20.90
C ALA A 239 -25.96 1.70 -20.87
N ALA A 240 -26.48 2.11 -19.72
CA ALA A 240 -27.17 3.38 -19.54
C ALA A 240 -26.78 4.02 -18.21
N PRO A 241 -25.55 4.57 -18.10
CA PRO A 241 -25.08 5.13 -16.84
C PRO A 241 -25.87 6.40 -16.51
N PRO A 242 -26.14 6.69 -15.23
CA PRO A 242 -26.69 7.98 -14.84
C PRO A 242 -25.77 9.12 -15.28
N SER A 243 -26.35 10.29 -15.57
CA SER A 243 -25.56 11.50 -15.84
C SER A 243 -24.68 11.83 -14.63
N LEU A 244 -23.57 12.55 -14.84
CA LEU A 244 -22.69 12.95 -13.73
C LEU A 244 -23.45 13.67 -12.61
N ALA A 245 -24.40 14.53 -12.98
CA ALA A 245 -25.27 15.23 -12.04
C ALA A 245 -26.17 14.27 -11.24
N LYS A 246 -26.80 13.29 -11.92
CA LYS A 246 -27.68 12.32 -11.27
C LYS A 246 -26.90 11.36 -10.38
N LEU A 247 -25.74 10.90 -10.84
CA LEU A 247 -24.85 10.03 -10.07
C LEU A 247 -24.40 10.72 -8.78
N ALA A 248 -24.00 12.00 -8.87
CA ALA A 248 -23.60 12.80 -7.72
C ALA A 248 -24.73 12.90 -6.68
N GLN A 249 -25.97 13.14 -7.13
CA GLN A 249 -27.14 13.13 -6.25
C GLN A 249 -27.39 11.77 -5.58
N MET A 250 -27.28 10.67 -6.34
CA MET A 250 -27.51 9.31 -5.82
C MET A 250 -26.54 8.92 -4.70
N VAL A 251 -25.33 9.48 -4.72
CA VAL A 251 -24.29 9.19 -3.72
C VAL A 251 -24.04 10.35 -2.75
N CYS A 252 -24.93 11.33 -2.72
CA CYS A 252 -24.83 12.49 -1.83
C CYS A 252 -23.51 13.28 -1.95
N LEU A 253 -22.97 13.39 -3.17
CA LEU A 253 -21.80 14.21 -3.48
C LEU A 253 -22.17 15.38 -4.39
N ASN A 254 -21.38 16.45 -4.36
CA ASN A 254 -21.41 17.42 -5.44
C ASN A 254 -20.61 16.89 -6.65
N GLN A 255 -20.91 17.40 -7.86
CA GLN A 255 -20.28 16.92 -9.09
C GLN A 255 -18.75 17.12 -9.11
N PHE A 256 -18.25 18.16 -8.43
CA PHE A 256 -16.82 18.42 -8.34
C PHE A 256 -16.12 17.31 -7.55
N LYS A 257 -16.57 17.02 -6.32
CA LYS A 257 -16.07 15.94 -5.46
C LYS A 257 -16.20 14.58 -6.12
N LEU A 258 -17.32 14.31 -6.80
CA LEU A 258 -17.48 13.09 -7.57
C LEU A 258 -16.42 13.00 -8.67
N LYS A 259 -16.23 14.03 -9.49
CA LYS A 259 -15.28 14.01 -10.60
C LYS A 259 -13.82 13.88 -10.14
N THR A 260 -13.42 14.69 -9.17
CA THR A 260 -12.04 14.71 -8.67
C THR A 260 -11.74 13.48 -7.83
N GLY A 261 -12.65 13.12 -6.92
CA GLY A 261 -12.50 11.96 -6.07
C GLY A 261 -12.56 10.63 -6.83
N PHE A 262 -13.47 10.48 -7.80
CA PHE A 262 -13.54 9.26 -8.60
C PHE A 262 -12.26 9.06 -9.44
N LYS A 263 -11.72 10.14 -10.04
CA LYS A 263 -10.44 10.07 -10.74
C LYS A 263 -9.30 9.72 -9.79
N SER A 264 -9.31 10.26 -8.57
CA SER A 264 -8.28 10.01 -7.56
C SER A 264 -8.28 8.55 -7.08
N ILE A 265 -9.45 7.97 -6.80
CA ILE A 265 -9.56 6.62 -6.26
C ILE A 265 -9.40 5.54 -7.34
N PHE A 266 -9.88 5.80 -8.57
CA PHE A 266 -9.95 4.79 -9.64
C PHE A 266 -9.04 5.09 -10.83
N ASP A 267 -8.13 6.08 -10.71
CA ASP A 267 -7.19 6.56 -11.73
C ASP A 267 -7.81 6.91 -13.09
N ARG A 268 -9.14 7.07 -13.14
CA ARG A 268 -9.88 7.33 -14.38
C ARG A 268 -11.03 8.29 -14.11
N PRO A 269 -11.24 9.31 -14.95
CA PRO A 269 -12.46 10.09 -14.91
C PRO A 269 -13.70 9.19 -15.06
N VAL A 270 -14.80 9.51 -14.38
CA VAL A 270 -16.08 8.77 -14.41
C VAL A 270 -16.47 8.31 -15.82
N TYR A 271 -16.41 9.22 -16.79
CA TYR A 271 -16.76 8.91 -18.18
C TYR A 271 -15.79 7.91 -18.84
N ALA A 272 -14.49 8.07 -18.61
CA ALA A 272 -13.48 7.16 -19.15
C ALA A 272 -13.62 5.76 -18.55
N TYR A 273 -13.91 5.68 -17.25
CA TYR A 273 -14.17 4.42 -16.55
C TYR A 273 -15.32 3.64 -17.20
N VAL A 274 -16.45 4.30 -17.47
CA VAL A 274 -17.60 3.65 -18.12
C VAL A 274 -17.27 3.18 -19.53
N LEU A 275 -16.59 4.02 -20.34
CA LEU A 275 -16.16 3.63 -21.67
C LEU A 275 -15.24 2.40 -21.63
N ASP A 276 -14.32 2.36 -20.67
CA ASP A 276 -13.42 1.24 -20.51
C ASP A 276 -14.14 -0.05 -20.16
N LYS A 277 -15.09 0.02 -19.22
CA LYS A 277 -15.93 -1.12 -18.84
C LYS A 277 -16.82 -1.60 -19.98
N ARG A 278 -17.38 -0.68 -20.79
CA ARG A 278 -18.10 -1.03 -22.02
C ARG A 278 -17.22 -1.82 -22.98
N MET A 279 -15.99 -1.38 -23.21
CA MET A 279 -15.11 -2.09 -24.13
C MET A 279 -14.67 -3.45 -23.58
N GLU A 280 -14.43 -3.56 -22.26
CA GLU A 280 -14.12 -4.83 -21.60
C GLU A 280 -15.27 -5.84 -21.73
N ALA A 281 -16.51 -5.40 -21.47
CA ALA A 281 -17.70 -6.24 -21.65
C ALA A 281 -17.92 -6.59 -23.13
N ALA A 282 -17.78 -5.62 -24.04
CA ALA A 282 -17.90 -5.85 -25.47
C ALA A 282 -16.91 -6.90 -25.98
N ARG A 283 -15.67 -6.87 -25.48
CA ARG A 283 -14.64 -7.85 -25.79
C ARG A 283 -15.12 -9.27 -25.46
N LEU A 284 -15.64 -9.46 -24.25
CA LEU A 284 -16.17 -10.75 -23.80
C LEU A 284 -17.35 -11.22 -24.65
N PHE A 285 -18.30 -10.33 -24.98
CA PHE A 285 -19.44 -10.68 -25.84
C PHE A 285 -19.02 -11.08 -27.26
N LEU A 286 -18.00 -10.41 -27.81
CA LEU A 286 -17.47 -10.72 -29.15
C LEU A 286 -16.63 -12.01 -29.17
N GLU A 287 -15.95 -12.34 -28.06
CA GLU A 287 -15.16 -13.57 -27.91
C GLU A 287 -16.04 -14.79 -27.61
N GLU A 288 -17.00 -14.68 -26.70
CA GLU A 288 -17.73 -15.83 -26.13
C GLU A 288 -19.05 -16.14 -26.83
N LYS A 289 -19.77 -15.13 -27.35
CA LYS A 289 -21.21 -15.28 -27.68
C LYS A 289 -21.57 -15.19 -29.16
N LYS A 290 -20.59 -15.17 -30.08
CA LYS A 290 -20.79 -15.03 -31.55
C LYS A 290 -21.75 -13.88 -31.96
N MET A 291 -22.00 -12.89 -31.10
CA MET A 291 -22.96 -11.83 -31.35
C MET A 291 -22.51 -10.91 -32.48
N GLN A 292 -23.47 -10.29 -33.18
CA GLN A 292 -23.16 -9.32 -34.22
C GLN A 292 -22.61 -8.03 -33.60
N VAL A 293 -21.72 -7.35 -34.33
CA VAL A 293 -21.08 -6.12 -33.84
C VAL A 293 -22.12 -5.03 -33.52
N SER A 294 -23.21 -4.97 -34.29
CA SER A 294 -24.34 -4.07 -34.04
C SER A 294 -25.05 -4.37 -32.72
N GLU A 295 -25.35 -5.64 -32.44
CA GLU A 295 -26.02 -6.06 -31.20
C GLU A 295 -25.16 -5.74 -29.97
N VAL A 296 -23.84 -5.97 -30.06
CA VAL A 296 -22.91 -5.62 -28.99
C VAL A 296 -22.83 -4.10 -28.81
N ALA A 297 -22.83 -3.32 -29.90
CA ALA A 297 -22.85 -1.86 -29.81
C ALA A 297 -24.11 -1.35 -29.08
N ASP A 298 -25.28 -1.89 -29.44
CA ASP A 298 -26.56 -1.52 -28.84
C ASP A 298 -26.61 -1.90 -27.35
N MET A 299 -26.19 -3.12 -26.99
CA MET A 299 -26.10 -3.54 -25.58
C MET A 299 -25.15 -2.67 -24.75
N MET A 300 -24.06 -2.19 -25.37
CA MET A 300 -23.10 -1.30 -24.70
C MET A 300 -23.57 0.16 -24.69
N GLY A 301 -24.79 0.45 -25.17
CA GLY A 301 -25.38 1.78 -25.15
C GLY A 301 -24.74 2.74 -26.15
N TYR A 302 -24.33 2.26 -27.32
CA TYR A 302 -23.94 3.09 -28.45
C TYR A 302 -25.09 3.15 -29.46
N SER A 303 -25.58 4.35 -29.76
CA SER A 303 -26.59 4.57 -30.81
C SER A 303 -26.03 4.45 -32.23
N ASN A 304 -24.70 4.38 -32.37
CA ASN A 304 -24.03 4.31 -33.67
C ASN A 304 -22.86 3.31 -33.61
N VAL A 305 -22.97 2.25 -34.42
CA VAL A 305 -22.01 1.15 -34.52
C VAL A 305 -20.62 1.63 -34.95
N SER A 306 -20.51 2.68 -35.76
CA SER A 306 -19.22 3.25 -36.17
C SER A 306 -18.48 3.93 -35.00
N HIS A 307 -19.21 4.58 -34.09
CA HIS A 307 -18.62 5.16 -32.88
C HIS A 307 -18.12 4.07 -31.93
N PHE A 308 -18.89 3.01 -31.76
CA PHE A 308 -18.46 1.81 -31.04
C PHE A 308 -17.19 1.23 -31.66
N GLY A 309 -17.18 1.02 -32.98
CA GLY A 309 -16.03 0.48 -33.71
C GLY A 309 -14.75 1.30 -33.52
N ARG A 310 -14.85 2.62 -33.58
CA ARG A 310 -13.71 3.53 -33.35
C ARG A 310 -13.20 3.45 -31.91
N ALA A 311 -14.10 3.39 -30.92
CA ALA A 311 -13.72 3.25 -29.50
C ALA A 311 -13.05 1.89 -29.23
N PHE A 312 -13.60 0.82 -29.80
CA PHE A 312 -13.07 -0.54 -29.67
C PHE A 312 -11.68 -0.65 -30.29
N ARG A 313 -11.51 -0.16 -31.53
CA ARG A 313 -10.20 -0.13 -32.19
C ARG A 313 -9.18 0.72 -31.44
N LYS A 314 -9.60 1.83 -30.86
CA LYS A 314 -8.71 2.67 -30.04
C LYS A 314 -8.17 1.91 -28.83
N LYS A 315 -8.98 1.02 -28.21
CA LYS A 315 -8.57 0.26 -27.03
C LYS A 315 -7.79 -1.02 -27.36
N TYR A 316 -8.22 -1.77 -28.39
CA TYR A 316 -7.69 -3.11 -28.69
C TYR A 316 -6.85 -3.19 -29.97
N GLY A 317 -6.66 -2.07 -30.68
CA GLY A 317 -5.83 -2.00 -31.89
C GLY A 317 -6.46 -2.55 -33.16
N VAL A 318 -7.58 -3.28 -33.08
CA VAL A 318 -8.26 -3.90 -34.23
C VAL A 318 -9.76 -3.60 -34.25
N ASN A 319 -10.40 -3.75 -35.41
CA ASN A 319 -11.84 -3.52 -35.51
C ASN A 319 -12.63 -4.64 -34.81
N PRO A 320 -13.78 -4.34 -34.16
CA PRO A 320 -14.56 -5.36 -33.45
C PRO A 320 -15.03 -6.52 -34.34
N GLY A 321 -15.30 -6.28 -35.63
CA GLY A 321 -15.64 -7.35 -36.58
C GLY A 321 -14.48 -8.31 -36.88
N GLN A 322 -13.23 -7.84 -36.76
CA GLN A 322 -12.01 -8.65 -36.93
C GLN A 322 -11.59 -9.32 -35.62
N TYR A 323 -12.17 -8.90 -34.49
CA TYR A 323 -11.89 -9.45 -33.16
C TYR A 323 -12.61 -10.79 -32.91
N LYS A 324 -13.58 -11.14 -33.78
CA LYS A 324 -14.21 -12.46 -33.74
C LYS A 324 -13.14 -13.54 -33.90
N ARG A 325 -13.11 -14.48 -32.97
CA ARG A 325 -12.21 -15.63 -32.97
C ARG A 325 -12.23 -16.27 -34.37
N LYS A 326 -11.05 -16.41 -34.98
CA LYS A 326 -10.87 -17.35 -36.10
C LYS A 326 -11.20 -18.73 -35.52
N ASP A 327 -12.34 -19.28 -35.91
CA ASP A 327 -12.64 -20.69 -35.67
C ASP A 327 -11.45 -21.49 -36.23
N THR A 328 -10.67 -22.09 -35.34
CA THR A 328 -9.73 -23.18 -35.66
C THR A 328 -10.44 -24.47 -35.31
#